data_AF-A0A382RQD0-F1
#
_entry.id   AF-A0A382RQD0-F1
#
_cell.length_a   1.000
_cell.length_b   1.000
_cell.length_c   1.000
_cell.angle_alpha   90.00
_cell.angle_beta   90.00
_cell.angle_gamma   90.00
#
_symmetry.space_group_name_H-M   'P 1'
#
loop_
_entity.id
_entity.type
_entity.pdbx_description
1 polymer ?
#
loop_
_entity_poly.entity_id
_entity_poly.type
_entity_poly.pdbx_seq_one_letter_code
_entity_poly.pdbx_strand_id
1 'polypeptide(L)'
;VFVELPETGRDFYAGDACAVVESVKSASDINTPLSGEVTEVNVALVDAPEQVNNSPYDDGWFFMLKLSGEPDTSTLLDATQYAAEIGEV
;
A
#
# COMPACT_ATOMS: atom_id res chain seq x y z
N VAL A 1 5.88 -0.62 15.55
CA VAL A 1 5.71 -0.41 14.10
C VAL A 1 5.26 1.01 13.92
N PHE A 2 5.72 1.69 12.90
CA PHE A 2 5.37 3.05 12.54
C PHE A 2 4.96 3.06 11.07
N VAL A 3 3.99 3.91 10.73
CA VAL A 3 3.47 4.05 9.37
C VAL A 3 3.48 5.52 9.01
N GLU A 4 4.21 5.87 7.95
CA GLU A 4 4.13 7.18 7.29
C GLU A 4 3.16 7.08 6.12
N LEU A 5 2.08 7.85 6.18
CA LEU A 5 1.03 7.87 5.17
C LEU A 5 1.23 9.06 4.21
N PRO A 6 0.76 8.94 2.95
CA PRO A 6 0.75 10.07 2.02
C PRO A 6 -0.26 11.14 2.46
N GLU A 7 -0.24 12.28 1.78
CA GLU A 7 -1.26 13.32 1.92
C GLU A 7 -2.41 13.09 0.93
N THR A 8 -3.65 13.33 1.36
CA THR A 8 -4.81 13.39 0.46
C THR A 8 -4.64 14.49 -0.58
N GLY A 9 -4.99 14.19 -1.83
CA GLY A 9 -4.81 15.08 -2.99
C GLY A 9 -3.45 14.99 -3.66
N ARG A 10 -2.52 14.15 -3.15
CA ARG A 10 -1.24 13.90 -3.79
C ARG A 10 -1.41 12.96 -4.98
N ASP A 11 -0.79 13.31 -6.10
CA ASP A 11 -0.65 12.45 -7.28
C ASP A 11 0.59 11.55 -7.18
N PHE A 12 0.46 10.32 -7.66
CA PHE A 12 1.56 9.36 -7.83
C PHE A 12 1.54 8.74 -9.22
N TYR A 13 2.72 8.36 -9.70
CA TYR A 13 2.90 7.46 -10.83
C TYR A 13 3.16 6.03 -10.35
N ALA A 14 2.81 5.04 -11.18
CA ALA A 14 3.15 3.64 -10.94
C ALA A 14 4.66 3.48 -10.67
N GLY A 15 4.99 2.80 -9.58
CA GLY A 15 6.35 2.59 -9.10
C GLY A 15 6.84 3.65 -8.09
N ASP A 16 6.13 4.76 -7.92
CA ASP A 16 6.50 5.77 -6.92
C ASP A 16 6.31 5.24 -5.50
N ALA A 17 7.25 5.59 -4.61
CA ALA A 17 7.11 5.39 -3.18
C ALA A 17 6.02 6.32 -2.62
N CYS A 18 5.03 5.72 -1.97
CA CYS A 18 3.81 6.39 -1.52
C CYS A 18 3.59 6.36 -0.01
N ALA A 19 4.20 5.41 0.70
CA ALA A 19 4.15 5.29 2.16
C ALA A 19 5.43 4.62 2.68
N VAL A 20 5.68 4.70 3.99
CA VAL A 20 6.81 4.01 4.64
C VAL A 20 6.30 3.20 5.82
N VAL A 21 6.76 1.96 5.95
CA VAL A 21 6.52 1.12 7.11
C VAL A 21 7.83 0.86 7.83
N GLU A 22 7.88 1.20 9.12
CA GLU A 22 9.05 0.96 9.96
C GLU A 22 8.71 -0.01 11.10
N SER A 23 9.55 -1.04 11.22
CA SER A 23 9.57 -1.96 12.34
C SER A 23 10.75 -1.65 13.26
N VAL A 24 10.88 -2.38 14.38
CA VAL A 24 12.07 -2.27 15.24
C VAL A 24 13.37 -2.75 14.59
N LYS A 25 13.30 -3.32 13.37
CA LYS A 25 14.45 -3.91 12.67
C LYS A 25 14.78 -3.23 11.33
N SER A 26 13.80 -2.60 10.70
CA SER A 26 13.92 -2.12 9.33
C SER A 26 12.83 -1.11 8.99
N ALA A 27 13.14 -0.19 8.08
CA ALA A 27 12.17 0.61 7.36
C ALA A 27 12.09 0.12 5.91
N SER A 28 10.88 0.12 5.35
CA SER A 28 10.60 -0.26 3.97
C SER A 28 9.66 0.74 3.34
N ASP A 29 10.00 1.20 2.14
CA ASP A 29 9.11 1.97 1.30
C ASP A 29 8.01 1.07 0.72
N ILE A 30 6.80 1.61 0.63
CA ILE A 30 5.67 1.03 -0.09
C ILE A 30 5.52 1.78 -1.39
N ASN A 31 5.49 1.06 -2.51
CA ASN A 31 5.33 1.63 -3.84
C ASN A 31 3.91 1.42 -4.36
N THR A 32 3.35 2.38 -5.09
CA THR A 32 2.05 2.19 -5.74
C THR A 32 2.21 1.40 -7.05
N PRO A 33 1.38 0.38 -7.33
CA PRO A 33 1.40 -0.33 -8.60
C PRO A 33 0.77 0.46 -9.76
N LEU A 34 0.00 1.51 -9.46
CA LEU A 34 -0.81 2.25 -10.43
C LEU A 34 -0.71 3.76 -10.20
N SER A 35 -0.88 4.53 -11.27
CA SER A 35 -0.90 5.99 -11.22
C SER A 35 -2.29 6.51 -10.79
N GLY A 36 -2.32 7.56 -9.97
CA GLY A 36 -3.57 8.17 -9.51
C GLY A 36 -3.38 9.21 -8.40
N GLU A 37 -4.51 9.74 -7.94
CA GLU A 37 -4.60 10.75 -6.87
C GLU A 37 -5.09 10.09 -5.57
N VAL A 38 -4.45 10.40 -4.43
CA VAL A 38 -4.89 9.91 -3.11
C VAL A 38 -6.20 10.57 -2.70
N THR A 39 -7.27 9.79 -2.52
CA THR A 39 -8.59 10.32 -2.11
C THR A 39 -8.88 10.16 -0.63
N GLU A 40 -8.27 9.18 0.02
CA GLU A 40 -8.50 8.87 1.43
C GLU A 40 -7.25 8.24 2.04
N VAL A 41 -7.01 8.49 3.33
CA VAL A 41 -5.89 7.94 4.08
C VAL A 41 -6.38 7.39 5.41
N ASN A 42 -5.87 6.23 5.83
CA ASN A 42 -6.27 5.59 7.07
C ASN A 42 -5.54 6.21 8.26
N VAL A 43 -6.02 7.37 8.72
CA VAL A 43 -5.42 8.10 9.84
C VAL A 43 -5.36 7.29 11.14
N ALA A 44 -6.15 6.21 11.27
CA ALA A 44 -6.11 5.34 12.44
C ALA A 44 -4.77 4.60 12.58
N LEU A 45 -4.03 4.39 11.49
CA LEU A 45 -2.71 3.76 11.54
C LEU A 45 -1.64 4.63 12.23
N VAL A 46 -1.88 5.92 12.43
CA VAL A 46 -0.98 6.79 13.21
C VAL A 46 -1.00 6.38 14.69
N ASP A 47 -2.18 6.07 15.21
CA ASP A 47 -2.39 5.70 16.62
C ASP A 47 -2.34 4.18 16.85
N ALA A 48 -2.71 3.38 15.84
CA ALA A 48 -2.76 1.92 15.89
C ALA A 48 -2.02 1.27 14.69
N PRO A 49 -0.70 1.49 14.53
CA PRO A 49 0.07 0.98 13.39
C PRO A 49 0.20 -0.56 13.39
N GLU A 50 -0.07 -1.24 14.51
CA GLU A 50 -0.10 -2.70 14.60
C GLU A 50 -1.22 -3.35 13.78
N GLN A 51 -2.23 -2.60 13.35
CA GLN A 51 -3.30 -3.11 12.49
C GLN A 51 -2.77 -3.59 11.14
N VAL A 52 -1.67 -3.01 10.64
CA VAL A 52 -0.97 -3.51 9.44
C VAL A 52 -0.57 -4.99 9.59
N ASN A 53 -0.24 -5.44 10.81
CA ASN A 53 0.12 -6.84 11.05
C ASN A 53 -1.10 -7.71 11.33
N ASN A 54 -2.07 -7.21 12.10
CA ASN A 54 -3.20 -7.99 12.58
C ASN A 54 -4.31 -8.16 11.54
N SER A 55 -4.51 -7.15 10.68
CA SER A 55 -5.58 -7.09 9.70
C SER A 55 -5.10 -6.39 8.40
N PRO A 56 -4.08 -6.95 7.71
CA PRO A 56 -3.43 -6.28 6.57
C PRO A 56 -4.35 -5.98 5.38
N TYR A 57 -5.47 -6.71 5.27
CA TYR A 57 -6.43 -6.58 4.17
C TYR A 57 -7.76 -5.91 4.55
N ASP A 58 -8.02 -5.73 5.84
CA ASP A 58 -9.23 -5.04 6.32
C ASP A 58 -8.85 -3.74 7.02
N ASP A 59 -8.67 -3.72 8.35
CA ASP A 59 -8.46 -2.49 9.12
C ASP A 59 -7.07 -1.86 8.92
N GLY A 60 -6.13 -2.62 8.36
CA GLY A 60 -4.73 -2.25 8.10
C GLY A 60 -4.48 -1.59 6.73
N TRP A 61 -5.52 -1.22 5.98
CA TRP A 61 -5.37 -0.49 4.70
C TRP A 61 -4.70 0.87 4.90
N PHE A 62 -3.93 1.35 3.91
CA PHE A 62 -3.11 2.56 4.06
C PHE A 62 -3.78 3.81 3.49
N PHE A 63 -4.18 3.76 2.22
CA PHE A 63 -4.80 4.86 1.50
C PHE A 63 -5.61 4.33 0.30
N MET A 64 -6.48 5.17 -0.26
CA MET A 64 -7.22 4.90 -1.49
C MET A 64 -6.75 5.79 -2.62
N LEU A 65 -6.66 5.24 -3.84
CA LEU A 65 -6.32 5.96 -5.05
C LEU A 65 -7.52 6.06 -5.99
N LYS A 66 -7.75 7.27 -6.51
CA LYS A 66 -8.49 7.48 -7.74
C LYS A 66 -7.54 7.35 -8.91
N LEU A 67 -7.68 6.27 -9.66
CA LEU A 67 -6.78 5.92 -10.76
C LEU A 67 -6.88 6.93 -11.91
N SER A 68 -5.72 7.31 -12.44
CA SER A 68 -5.64 8.19 -13.60
C SER A 68 -5.86 7.38 -14.89
N GLY A 69 -7.11 7.28 -15.33
CA GLY A 69 -7.49 6.57 -16.56
C GLY A 69 -7.75 5.08 -16.37
N GLU A 70 -7.54 4.30 -17.43
CA GLU A 70 -7.71 2.84 -17.40
C GLU A 70 -6.48 2.20 -16.75
N PRO A 71 -6.64 1.42 -15.67
CA PRO A 71 -5.50 0.79 -15.02
C PRO A 71 -4.87 -0.27 -15.91
N ASP A 72 -3.55 -0.17 -16.10
CA ASP A 72 -2.77 -1.28 -16.62
C ASP A 72 -2.46 -2.27 -15.51
N THR A 73 -3.23 -3.34 -15.44
CA THR A 73 -3.02 -4.43 -14.47
C THR A 73 -2.22 -5.59 -15.06
N SER A 74 -1.69 -5.46 -16.29
CA SER A 74 -1.04 -6.58 -16.99
C SER A 74 0.23 -7.08 -16.31
N THR A 75 0.87 -6.22 -15.49
CA THR A 75 2.06 -6.55 -14.70
C THR A 75 1.72 -7.00 -13.27
N LEU A 76 0.46 -6.97 -12.87
CA LEU A 76 0.03 -7.37 -11.53
C LEU A 76 -0.20 -8.88 -11.48
N LEU A 77 0.03 -9.45 -10.31
CA LEU A 77 -0.19 -10.87 -10.05
C LEU A 77 -1.57 -11.08 -9.43
N ASP A 78 -2.28 -12.11 -9.88
CA ASP A 78 -3.43 -12.64 -9.15
C ASP A 78 -2.99 -13.38 -7.88
N ALA A 79 -3.97 -13.80 -7.07
CA ALA A 79 -3.69 -14.47 -5.80
C ALA A 79 -2.91 -15.80 -5.96
N THR A 80 -3.18 -16.58 -7.02
CA THR A 80 -2.49 -17.84 -7.28
C THR A 80 -1.06 -17.60 -7.73
N GLN A 81 -0.85 -16.62 -8.61
CA GLN A 81 0.46 -16.21 -9.08
C GLN A 81 1.32 -15.67 -7.95
N TYR A 82 0.74 -14.84 -7.07
CA TYR A 82 1.47 -14.31 -5.91
C TYR A 82 1.85 -15.39 -4.90
N ALA A 83 0.94 -16.33 -4.59
CA ALA A 83 1.22 -17.47 -3.71
C ALA A 83 2.39 -18.33 -4.26
N ALA A 84 2.45 -18.52 -5.58
CA ALA A 84 3.56 -19.20 -6.23
C ALA A 84 4.89 -18.46 -6.10
N GLU A 85 4.88 -17.12 -6.26
CA GLU A 85 6.08 -16.28 -6.13
C GLU A 85 6.68 -16.35 -4.71
N ILE A 86 5.83 -16.35 -3.67
CA ILE A 86 6.28 -16.39 -2.27
C ILE A 86 6.50 -17.81 -1.73
N GLY A 87 6.22 -18.85 -2.53
CA GLY A 87 6.45 -20.25 -2.16
C GLY A 87 5.41 -20.84 -1.20
N GLU A 88 4.19 -20.33 -1.20
CA GLU A 88 3.06 -20.83 -0.37
C GLU A 88 2.21 -21.92 -1.06
N VAL A 89 2.76 -22.59 -2.08
CA VAL A 89 2.07 -23.63 -2.88
C VAL A 89 2.04 -24.99 -2.20
#